data_AF-A0A1X7TMK7-F1
#
_entry.id   AF-A0A1X7TMK7-F1
#
_cell.length_a   1.000
_cell.length_b   1.000
_cell.length_c   1.000
_cell.angle_alpha   90.00
_cell.angle_beta   90.00
_cell.angle_gamma   90.00
#
_symmetry.space_group_name_H-M   'P 1'
#
loop_
_entity.id
_entity.type
_entity.pdbx_description
1 polymer ?
#
loop_
_entity_poly.entity_id
_entity_poly.type
_entity_poly.pdbx_seq_one_letter_code
_entity_poly.pdbx_strand_id
1 'polypeptide(L)'
;MTRVNSNKSEIELRGDTAASMLILKYCVRFPDSSKMPNPRGILSREVPSFAIVVANTEVRQFTSKSRRGSYHKSKERANIGRYALSNGVQAAKLKFSREMKVKINESTVRLFKNQYKLELEAKRAGAEFEGRHTTISVLNVKKRGRKLLLGGKIDFMV
;
A
#
# COMPACT_ATOMS: atom_id res chain seq x y z
N MET A 1 -18.47 20.55 46.34
CA MET A 1 -17.28 20.23 45.51
C MET A 1 -17.77 19.75 44.15
N THR A 2 -17.86 20.66 43.18
CA THR A 2 -18.42 20.43 41.84
C THR A 2 -17.31 20.50 40.80
N ARG A 3 -17.21 19.46 39.95
CA ARG A 3 -16.24 19.34 38.86
C ARG A 3 -16.53 20.41 37.79
N VAL A 4 -15.54 21.23 37.46
CA VAL A 4 -15.58 22.13 36.30
C VAL A 4 -14.98 21.40 35.11
N ASN A 5 -15.80 21.29 34.06
CA ASN A 5 -15.53 20.62 32.79
C ASN A 5 -14.51 21.42 31.96
N SER A 6 -13.33 20.86 31.68
CA SER A 6 -12.20 21.52 31.00
C SER A 6 -12.28 21.55 29.46
N ASN A 7 -13.46 21.44 28.86
CA ASN A 7 -13.61 21.34 27.39
C ASN A 7 -14.21 22.61 26.77
N LYS A 8 -13.78 23.79 27.22
CA LYS A 8 -14.24 25.07 26.66
C LYS A 8 -13.12 26.10 26.59
N SER A 9 -12.07 25.78 25.84
CA SER A 9 -11.30 26.82 25.16
C SER A 9 -11.71 26.78 23.70
N GLU A 10 -12.90 27.35 23.46
CA GLU A 10 -13.34 27.80 22.15
C GLU A 10 -12.18 28.52 21.49
N ILE A 11 -11.75 27.93 20.40
CA ILE A 11 -10.76 28.47 19.49
C ILE A 11 -11.38 29.73 18.89
N GLU A 12 -11.11 30.88 19.49
CA GLU A 12 -11.27 32.19 18.86
C GLU A 12 -10.25 32.32 17.72
N LEU A 13 -10.47 31.60 16.62
CA LEU A 13 -9.84 31.86 15.32
C LEU A 13 -10.82 32.67 14.47
N ARG A 14 -11.02 33.93 14.86
CA ARG A 14 -11.53 34.97 13.94
C ARG A 14 -10.35 35.57 13.16
N GLY A 15 -9.72 34.72 12.35
CA GLY A 15 -8.71 35.12 11.37
C GLY A 15 -9.10 34.57 10.01
N ASP A 16 -9.66 35.43 9.17
CA ASP A 16 -9.94 35.29 7.73
C ASP A 16 -10.07 33.85 7.19
N THR A 17 -11.31 33.39 7.15
CA THR A 17 -11.75 32.15 6.48
C THR A 17 -11.25 32.06 5.03
N ALA A 18 -11.05 33.20 4.35
CA ALA A 18 -10.51 33.26 3.00
C ALA A 18 -9.06 32.75 2.90
N ALA A 19 -8.18 33.13 3.84
CA ALA A 19 -6.79 32.69 3.87
C ALA A 19 -6.69 31.19 4.20
N SER A 20 -7.50 30.74 5.15
CA SER A 20 -7.63 29.32 5.53
C SER A 20 -8.13 28.45 4.35
N MET A 21 -9.11 28.95 3.60
CA MET A 21 -9.64 28.28 2.40
C MET A 21 -8.65 28.27 1.23
N LEU A 22 -7.83 29.32 1.07
CA LEU A 22 -6.77 29.37 0.07
C LEU A 22 -5.67 28.34 0.34
N ILE A 23 -5.25 28.20 1.61
CA ILE A 23 -4.27 27.19 2.03
C ILE A 23 -4.81 25.77 1.79
N LEU A 24 -6.05 25.49 2.20
CA LEU A 24 -6.69 24.19 1.96
C LEU A 24 -6.83 23.86 0.46
N LYS A 25 -7.23 24.83 -0.37
CA LYS A 25 -7.33 24.66 -1.83
C LYS A 25 -5.97 24.36 -2.47
N TYR A 26 -4.88 24.90 -1.91
CA TYR A 26 -3.51 24.62 -2.37
C TYR A 26 -3.02 23.23 -1.93
N CYS A 27 -3.34 22.80 -0.70
CA CYS A 27 -2.87 21.53 -0.13
C CYS A 27 -3.58 20.28 -0.69
N VAL A 28 -4.85 20.37 -1.10
CA VAL A 28 -5.58 19.22 -1.67
C VAL A 28 -5.01 18.76 -3.03
N ARG A 29 -4.33 19.65 -3.75
CA ARG A 29 -3.91 19.39 -5.15
C ARG A 29 -2.55 18.70 -5.28
N PHE A 30 -1.75 18.60 -4.22
CA PHE A 30 -0.35 18.16 -4.34
C PHE A 30 0.10 17.24 -3.19
N PRO A 31 0.21 15.92 -3.41
CA PRO A 31 0.61 14.95 -2.38
C PRO A 31 2.14 14.85 -2.18
N ASP A 32 2.94 15.61 -2.92
CA ASP A 32 4.40 15.52 -2.84
C ASP A 32 4.97 16.53 -1.83
N SER A 33 5.77 16.04 -0.89
CA SER A 33 6.45 16.84 0.14
C SER A 33 7.33 17.99 -0.41
N SER A 34 7.66 17.97 -1.71
CA SER A 34 8.41 19.02 -2.42
C SER A 34 7.58 20.26 -2.77
N LYS A 35 6.25 20.23 -2.58
CA LYS A 35 5.32 21.30 -2.98
C LYS A 35 4.71 22.08 -1.80
N MET A 36 5.23 21.88 -0.58
CA MET A 36 4.77 22.64 0.59
C MET A 36 5.34 24.07 0.59
N PRO A 37 4.54 25.08 0.97
CA PRO A 37 5.02 26.45 1.05
C PRO A 37 6.16 26.56 2.07
N ASN A 38 7.25 27.22 1.67
CA ASN A 38 8.36 27.49 2.58
C ASN A 38 7.94 28.53 3.63
N PRO A 39 8.06 28.25 4.94
CA PRO A 39 7.68 29.20 5.99
C PRO A 39 8.52 30.49 6.03
N ARG A 40 9.63 30.55 5.28
CA ARG A 40 10.45 31.75 5.09
C ARG A 40 10.38 32.31 3.66
N GLY A 41 9.41 31.85 2.86
CA GLY A 41 9.24 32.25 1.47
C GLY A 41 8.43 33.54 1.30
N ILE A 42 8.04 33.85 0.06
CA ILE A 42 7.27 35.07 -0.27
C ILE A 42 5.94 35.14 0.52
N LEU A 43 5.30 33.99 0.74
CA LEU A 43 4.05 33.88 1.52
C LEU A 43 4.19 34.30 2.99
N SER A 44 5.41 34.29 3.55
CA SER A 44 5.62 34.70 4.94
C SER A 44 5.52 36.21 5.15
N ARG A 45 5.38 36.98 4.06
CA ARG A 45 5.12 38.43 4.10
C ARG A 45 3.65 38.74 4.42
N GLU A 46 2.75 37.86 4.00
CA GLU A 46 1.30 38.02 4.16
C GLU A 46 0.76 37.16 5.31
N VAL A 47 1.34 35.97 5.51
CA VAL A 47 0.91 35.01 6.54
C VAL A 47 2.04 34.80 7.54
N PRO A 48 1.79 34.83 8.85
CA PRO A 48 2.81 34.54 9.85
C PRO A 48 3.47 33.19 9.60
N SER A 49 4.81 33.17 9.63
CA SER A 49 5.62 31.97 9.37
C SER A 49 5.22 30.78 10.26
N PHE A 50 4.80 31.05 11.51
CA PHE A 50 4.28 30.05 12.44
C PHE A 50 3.03 29.34 11.91
N ALA A 51 2.07 30.08 11.34
CA ALA A 51 0.85 29.49 10.77
C ALA A 51 1.17 28.56 9.59
N ILE A 52 2.16 28.92 8.76
CA ILE A 52 2.63 28.10 7.65
C ILE A 52 3.27 26.80 8.16
N VAL A 53 4.07 26.86 9.24
CA VAL A 53 4.67 25.67 9.86
C VAL A 53 3.59 24.74 10.39
N VAL A 54 2.63 25.26 11.15
CA VAL A 54 1.52 24.46 11.72
C VAL A 54 0.73 23.77 10.61
N ALA A 55 0.30 24.53 9.60
CA ALA A 55 -0.44 23.98 8.46
C ALA A 55 0.37 22.90 7.71
N ASN A 56 1.66 23.14 7.47
CA ASN A 56 2.54 22.15 6.83
C ASN A 56 2.66 20.87 7.68
N THR A 57 2.76 20.99 9.01
CA THR A 57 2.85 19.82 9.89
C THR A 57 1.57 18.99 9.88
N GLU A 58 0.40 19.62 9.93
CA GLU A 58 -0.90 18.93 9.84
C GLU A 58 -1.04 18.23 8.49
N VAL A 59 -0.76 18.94 7.39
CA VAL A 59 -0.83 18.36 6.06
C VAL A 59 0.16 17.20 5.93
N ARG A 60 1.37 17.25 6.50
CA ARG A 60 2.29 16.10 6.51
C ARG A 60 1.71 14.88 7.22
N GLN A 61 1.02 15.08 8.34
CA GLN A 61 0.39 13.98 9.09
C GLN A 61 -0.75 13.32 8.29
N PHE A 62 -1.54 14.12 7.57
CA PHE A 62 -2.64 13.59 6.74
C PHE A 62 -2.17 13.06 5.37
N THR A 63 -1.09 13.62 4.82
CA THR A 63 -0.54 13.24 3.50
C THR A 63 0.57 12.20 3.59
N SER A 64 1.02 11.81 4.79
CA SER A 64 1.83 10.60 4.98
C SER A 64 0.96 9.37 4.70
N LYS A 65 0.58 9.22 3.43
CA LYS A 65 0.01 8.00 2.89
C LYS A 65 1.02 6.92 3.22
N SER A 66 0.63 5.98 4.08
CA SER A 66 1.35 4.73 4.26
C SER A 66 1.62 4.19 2.87
N ARG A 67 2.88 4.24 2.41
CA ARG A 67 3.26 3.66 1.13
C ARG A 67 2.71 2.24 1.14
N ARG A 68 1.85 1.93 0.16
CA ARG A 68 1.23 0.61 0.05
C ARG A 68 2.36 -0.40 0.16
N GLY A 69 2.23 -1.32 1.12
CA GLY A 69 3.35 -2.20 1.51
C GLY A 69 3.99 -2.88 0.31
N SER A 70 5.30 -3.13 0.41
CA SER A 70 6.06 -3.80 -0.64
C SER A 70 5.38 -5.14 -0.98
N TYR A 71 5.08 -5.33 -2.26
CA TYR A 71 4.48 -6.57 -2.73
C TYR A 71 5.51 -7.71 -2.63
N HIS A 72 5.08 -8.88 -2.15
CA HIS A 72 5.92 -10.08 -2.10
C HIS A 72 6.52 -10.41 -3.47
N LYS A 73 7.80 -10.80 -3.50
CA LYS A 73 8.51 -11.19 -4.74
C LYS A 73 7.98 -12.51 -5.27
N SER A 74 8.06 -12.72 -6.58
CA SER A 74 7.51 -13.91 -7.26
C SER A 74 8.01 -15.24 -6.68
N LYS A 75 9.28 -15.29 -6.24
CA LYS A 75 9.89 -16.46 -5.57
C LYS A 75 9.34 -16.71 -4.17
N GLU A 76 9.13 -15.65 -3.40
CA GLU A 76 8.54 -15.73 -2.05
C GLU A 76 7.11 -16.27 -2.13
N ARG A 77 6.33 -15.80 -3.12
CA ARG A 77 4.96 -16.30 -3.34
C ARG A 77 4.92 -17.79 -3.65
N ALA A 78 5.84 -18.28 -4.47
CA ALA A 78 5.96 -19.71 -4.77
C ALA A 78 6.30 -20.53 -3.51
N ASN A 79 7.26 -20.04 -2.71
CA ASN A 79 7.64 -20.69 -1.45
C ASN A 79 6.49 -20.73 -0.43
N ILE A 80 5.76 -19.61 -0.27
CA ILE A 80 4.58 -19.53 0.60
C ILE A 80 3.49 -20.49 0.10
N GLY A 81 3.20 -20.47 -1.20
CA GLY A 81 2.19 -21.34 -1.82
C GLY A 81 2.50 -22.82 -1.62
N ARG A 82 3.76 -23.23 -1.89
CA ARG A 82 4.23 -24.61 -1.69
C ARG A 82 4.07 -25.04 -0.23
N TYR A 83 4.55 -24.23 0.70
CA TYR A 83 4.51 -24.58 2.12
C TYR A 83 3.07 -24.60 2.66
N ALA A 84 2.21 -23.67 2.21
CA ALA A 84 0.79 -23.63 2.57
C ALA A 84 -0.02 -24.81 1.99
N LEU A 85 0.43 -25.38 0.87
CA LEU A 85 -0.17 -26.59 0.30
C LEU A 85 0.11 -27.81 1.19
N SER A 86 1.32 -27.94 1.72
CA SER A 86 1.74 -29.08 2.56
C SER A 86 1.35 -28.96 4.03
N ASN A 87 1.42 -27.75 4.63
CA ASN A 87 1.28 -27.54 6.09
C ASN A 87 0.03 -26.73 6.47
N GLY A 88 -0.73 -26.25 5.48
CA GLY A 88 -1.89 -25.40 5.71
C GLY A 88 -1.59 -23.90 5.82
N VAL A 89 -2.67 -23.11 5.76
CA VAL A 89 -2.61 -21.64 5.59
C VAL A 89 -2.13 -20.93 6.86
N GLN A 90 -2.60 -21.36 8.05
CA GLN A 90 -2.21 -20.74 9.32
C GLN A 90 -0.73 -20.98 9.64
N ALA A 91 -0.24 -22.21 9.45
CA ALA A 91 1.17 -22.53 9.66
C ALA A 91 2.08 -21.71 8.73
N ALA A 92 1.71 -21.59 7.45
CA ALA A 92 2.43 -20.77 6.49
C ALA A 92 2.44 -19.28 6.90
N LYS A 93 1.28 -18.73 7.29
CA LYS A 93 1.19 -17.36 7.76
C LYS A 93 2.16 -17.09 8.93
N LEU A 94 2.17 -17.96 9.94
CA LEU A 94 3.01 -17.80 11.13
C LEU A 94 4.50 -17.88 10.77
N LYS A 95 4.91 -18.89 10.00
CA LYS A 95 6.30 -19.08 9.58
C LYS A 95 6.81 -17.88 8.79
N PHE A 96 6.12 -17.51 7.72
CA PHE A 96 6.60 -16.46 6.82
C PHE A 96 6.42 -15.05 7.37
N SER A 97 5.46 -14.82 8.29
CA SER A 97 5.39 -13.53 8.99
C SER A 97 6.58 -13.32 9.92
N ARG A 98 7.11 -14.40 10.52
CA ARG A 98 8.33 -14.35 11.33
C ARG A 98 9.58 -14.18 10.47
N GLU A 99 9.72 -14.98 9.42
CA GLU A 99 10.90 -14.95 8.52
C GLU A 99 11.05 -13.62 7.78
N MET A 100 9.97 -13.09 7.21
CA MET A 100 10.02 -11.85 6.43
C MET A 100 9.93 -10.58 7.28
N LYS A 101 9.72 -10.69 8.60
CA LYS A 101 9.44 -9.57 9.52
C LYS A 101 8.30 -8.65 9.04
N VAL A 102 7.39 -9.18 8.21
CA VAL A 102 6.24 -8.47 7.64
C VAL A 102 5.00 -9.29 7.95
N LYS A 103 3.95 -8.64 8.46
CA LYS A 103 2.68 -9.29 8.73
C LYS A 103 2.02 -9.71 7.41
N ILE A 104 1.84 -11.02 7.21
CA ILE A 104 1.11 -11.55 6.06
C ILE A 104 -0.33 -11.83 6.46
N ASN A 105 -1.27 -11.37 5.63
CA ASN A 105 -2.68 -11.66 5.83
C ASN A 105 -3.03 -13.08 5.35
N GLU A 106 -3.99 -13.71 6.02
CA GLU A 106 -4.41 -15.07 5.67
C GLU A 106 -4.97 -15.16 4.25
N SER A 107 -5.71 -14.14 3.82
CA SER A 107 -6.23 -14.02 2.45
C SER A 107 -5.10 -14.03 1.40
N THR A 108 -3.97 -13.40 1.70
CA THR A 108 -2.78 -13.38 0.85
C THR A 108 -2.16 -14.78 0.72
N VAL A 109 -2.03 -15.50 1.84
CA VAL A 109 -1.51 -16.88 1.83
C VAL A 109 -2.43 -17.81 1.06
N ARG A 110 -3.75 -17.69 1.26
CA ARG A 110 -4.76 -18.47 0.54
C ARG A 110 -4.70 -18.21 -0.98
N LEU A 111 -4.53 -16.95 -1.38
CA LEU A 111 -4.34 -16.58 -2.77
C LEU A 111 -3.10 -17.27 -3.37
N PHE A 112 -1.95 -17.24 -2.68
CA PHE A 112 -0.72 -17.87 -3.18
C PHE A 112 -0.83 -19.39 -3.24
N LYS A 113 -1.49 -20.03 -2.27
CA LYS A 113 -1.80 -21.48 -2.31
C LYS A 113 -2.63 -21.83 -3.55
N ASN A 114 -3.71 -21.09 -3.80
CA ASN A 114 -4.60 -21.36 -4.94
C ASN A 114 -3.88 -21.15 -6.27
N GLN A 115 -3.10 -20.07 -6.40
CA GLN A 115 -2.30 -19.81 -7.58
C GLN A 115 -1.25 -20.91 -7.83
N TYR A 116 -0.55 -21.34 -6.77
CA TYR A 116 0.42 -22.45 -6.84
C TYR A 116 -0.25 -23.75 -7.26
N LYS A 117 -1.45 -24.06 -6.73
CA LYS A 117 -2.22 -25.25 -7.10
C LYS A 117 -2.61 -25.23 -8.59
N LEU A 118 -3.13 -24.11 -9.07
CA LEU A 118 -3.51 -23.95 -10.49
C LEU A 118 -2.32 -24.11 -11.43
N GLU A 119 -1.16 -23.52 -11.10
CA GLU A 119 0.04 -23.72 -11.91
C GLU A 119 0.55 -25.16 -11.87
N LEU A 120 0.38 -25.84 -10.73
CA LEU A 120 0.76 -27.25 -10.61
C LEU A 120 -0.13 -28.13 -11.49
N GLU A 121 -1.43 -27.87 -11.51
CA GLU A 121 -2.41 -28.54 -12.37
C GLU A 121 -2.14 -28.25 -13.85
N ALA A 122 -1.86 -26.99 -14.22
CA ALA A 122 -1.51 -26.63 -15.59
C ALA A 122 -0.21 -27.31 -16.06
N LYS A 123 0.81 -27.40 -15.21
CA LYS A 123 2.04 -28.14 -15.51
C LYS A 123 1.79 -29.64 -15.65
N ARG A 124 0.90 -30.23 -14.84
CA ARG A 124 0.54 -31.65 -14.98
C ARG A 124 -0.25 -31.93 -16.25
N ALA A 125 -1.10 -31.01 -16.68
CA ALA A 125 -1.88 -31.15 -17.90
C ALA A 125 -1.05 -30.95 -19.18
N GLY A 126 0.00 -30.13 -19.11
CA GLY A 126 0.87 -29.83 -20.25
C GLY A 126 2.19 -30.60 -20.31
N ALA A 127 2.58 -31.31 -19.24
CA ALA A 127 3.83 -32.08 -19.22
C ALA A 127 3.57 -33.54 -19.63
N GLU A 128 4.21 -33.94 -20.72
CA GLU A 128 4.62 -35.32 -20.92
C GLU A 128 5.36 -35.81 -19.66
N PHE A 129 5.04 -37.03 -19.30
CA PHE A 129 5.35 -37.75 -18.09
C PHE A 129 6.86 -37.80 -17.77
N GLU A 130 7.40 -36.82 -17.05
CA GLU A 130 8.63 -37.03 -16.27
C GLU A 130 8.31 -37.00 -14.77
N GLY A 131 8.19 -38.20 -14.21
CA GLY A 131 7.73 -38.53 -12.85
C GLY A 131 8.63 -38.07 -11.70
N ARG A 132 9.09 -36.82 -11.68
CA ARG A 132 9.78 -36.24 -10.53
C ARG A 132 9.07 -34.97 -10.08
N HIS A 133 8.85 -34.87 -8.76
CA HIS A 133 8.21 -33.74 -8.06
C HIS A 133 8.40 -32.39 -8.77
N THR A 134 7.38 -31.97 -9.53
CA THR A 134 7.39 -30.67 -10.21
C THR A 134 7.18 -29.56 -9.19
N THR A 135 8.29 -29.02 -8.67
CA THR A 135 8.25 -27.85 -7.79
C THR A 135 8.22 -26.58 -8.64
N ILE A 136 7.27 -25.69 -8.35
CA ILE A 136 7.20 -24.38 -9.01
C ILE A 136 8.11 -23.42 -8.25
N SER A 137 9.09 -22.84 -8.93
CA SER A 137 10.10 -21.95 -8.34
C SER A 137 9.67 -20.48 -8.32
N VAL A 138 8.79 -20.07 -9.22
CA VAL A 138 8.38 -18.66 -9.42
C VAL A 138 6.88 -18.61 -9.67
N LEU A 139 6.18 -17.76 -8.94
CA LEU A 139 4.75 -17.51 -9.11
C LEU A 139 4.53 -16.07 -9.56
N ASN A 140 4.20 -15.89 -10.83
CA ASN A 140 4.07 -14.57 -11.44
C ASN A 140 2.73 -13.90 -11.12
N VAL A 141 2.74 -12.57 -11.03
CA VAL A 141 1.51 -11.79 -10.83
C VAL A 141 0.76 -11.74 -12.14
N LYS A 142 -0.46 -12.27 -12.18
CA LYS A 142 -1.34 -12.04 -13.34
C LYS A 142 -1.60 -10.54 -13.47
N LYS A 143 -1.50 -10.01 -14.70
CA LYS A 143 -1.91 -8.64 -15.01
C LYS A 143 -3.36 -8.46 -14.55
N ARG A 144 -3.59 -7.39 -13.79
CA ARG A 144 -4.94 -7.02 -13.33
C ARG A 144 -5.60 -6.12 -14.38
N GLY A 145 -6.92 -6.17 -14.47
CA GLY A 145 -7.70 -5.36 -15.40
C GLY A 145 -8.24 -6.14 -16.60
N ARG A 146 -8.94 -5.43 -17.48
CA ARG A 146 -9.49 -6.01 -18.72
C ARG A 146 -8.33 -6.37 -19.65
N LYS A 147 -8.45 -7.51 -20.34
CA LYS A 147 -7.50 -7.87 -21.40
C LYS A 147 -7.52 -6.77 -22.46
N LEU A 148 -6.33 -6.39 -22.92
CA LEU A 148 -6.19 -5.53 -24.09
C LEU A 148 -6.75 -6.31 -25.29
N LEU A 149 -7.44 -5.63 -26.19
CA LEU A 149 -8.01 -6.24 -27.40
C LEU A 149 -7.03 -6.10 -28.57
N LEU A 150 -5.72 -6.23 -28.31
CA LEU A 150 -4.68 -6.06 -29.32
C LEU A 150 -4.29 -7.39 -29.99
N GLY A 151 -4.85 -8.51 -29.52
CA GLY A 151 -4.55 -9.85 -30.00
C GLY A 151 -3.45 -10.50 -29.15
N GLY A 152 -3.63 -11.79 -28.86
CA GLY A 152 -2.91 -12.48 -27.79
C GLY A 152 -1.38 -12.38 -27.85
N LYS A 153 -0.75 -12.39 -29.03
CA LYS A 153 0.71 -12.25 -29.16
C LYS A 153 1.21 -10.86 -28.71
N ILE A 154 0.46 -9.81 -28.99
CA ILE A 154 0.87 -8.42 -28.71
C ILE A 154 0.65 -8.09 -27.21
N ASP A 155 -0.40 -8.65 -26.61
CA ASP A 155 -0.75 -8.43 -25.20
C ASP A 155 0.33 -8.91 -24.20
N PHE A 156 1.15 -9.90 -24.60
CA PHE A 156 2.24 -10.45 -23.79
C PHE A 156 3.57 -9.68 -23.94
N MET A 157 3.73 -8.84 -24.96
CA MET A 157 4.98 -8.10 -25.23
C MET A 157 5.08 -6.74 -24.52
N VAL A 158 3.98 -6.25 -23.93
CA VAL A 158 3.87 -4.98 -23.19
C VAL A 158 3.91 -5.21 -21.69
#